data_AF-A0A183V716-F1
#
_entry.id   AF-A0A183V716-F1
#
_cell.length_a   1.000
_cell.length_b   1.000
_cell.length_c   1.000
_cell.angle_alpha   90.00
_cell.angle_beta   90.00
_cell.angle_gamma   90.00
#
_symmetry.space_group_name_H-M   'P 1'
#
loop_
_entity.id
_entity.type
_entity.pdbx_description
1 polymer ?
#
loop_
_entity_poly.entity_id
_entity_poly.type
_entity_poly.pdbx_seq_one_letter_code
_entity_poly.pdbx_strand_id
1 'polypeptide(L)'
;MQVCDLLSAKSESRAAYASLVSGHDCISLYHAQSLIHLVRREETLNMIADYFSGRHFLKAISLIETSFDWSEAEHNEIESTVLILVDSYIGIESFNEAARWLSRAIDYLTPFSSVDWALQRVHEIDMCAVDRECVSNLVHAIAPLLMSEPYKADMSLWMFVYKAACTLEGERTVESLRALYNSGSLMLNSSLNVLVIAHDKLAESCCCYAENYRFLMFELRELARVRSERCVDEAVSDGLHAEQLRAFIDEVHQCMFCMFGCPSRWKRTLEEHGGIHAYEPSDEDAACIVSLLLPDTLPTYNGALCPDLIEIVQKKLVAFVQPTGEEITKVGELDEFIRKSGSEVGEWARCSSSNELRTKVFYMLAMNAFRSLRVEETLQYTKLFLVTSAPNIGASVLHCAWTMLSFFGISALFKLTEDEVLEALASAISPFRMALHFCPDSQDVLFNFGSALYQIRSKLVRFGRKLESDDVRIRWIRIRTAGMLEESQRLFSRCESLLSAGDPDMWRCHYFLAKIADKLGGSINEVMEHHYESARQLEASGVQYPMRVSAKKQEHIEAVEVPTALISALRIFSRDNE
;
A
#
# COMPACT_ATOMS: atom_id res chain seq x y z
N MET A 1 6.21 -72.92 40.34
CA MET A 1 4.79 -73.31 40.50
C MET A 1 4.01 -72.01 40.51
N GLN A 2 3.36 -71.68 39.39
CA GLN A 2 2.75 -70.36 39.17
C GLN A 2 1.45 -70.25 39.97
N VAL A 3 1.18 -69.07 40.53
CA VAL A 3 -0.04 -68.76 41.28
C VAL A 3 -1.32 -68.98 40.44
N CYS A 4 -1.19 -68.98 39.11
CA CYS A 4 -2.27 -69.30 38.18
C CYS A 4 -2.81 -70.73 38.34
N ASP A 5 -1.98 -71.71 38.72
CA ASP A 5 -2.39 -73.11 38.81
C ASP A 5 -3.27 -73.41 40.04
N LEU A 6 -3.28 -72.51 41.04
CA LEU A 6 -4.12 -72.65 42.24
C LEU A 6 -5.55 -72.12 42.05
N LEU A 7 -5.79 -71.26 41.04
CA LEU A 7 -7.09 -70.61 40.82
C LEU A 7 -8.00 -71.33 39.82
N SER A 8 -7.50 -72.35 39.12
CA SER A 8 -8.29 -73.16 38.17
C SER A 8 -9.02 -74.34 38.82
N ALA A 9 -8.85 -74.57 40.12
CA ALA A 9 -9.55 -75.64 40.83
C ALA A 9 -11.00 -75.21 41.14
N LYS A 10 -11.97 -75.73 40.37
CA LYS A 10 -13.39 -75.75 40.74
C LYS A 10 -13.54 -76.47 42.08
N SER A 11 -13.61 -75.72 43.16
CA SER A 11 -13.96 -76.20 44.50
C SER A 11 -15.28 -75.55 44.92
N GLU A 12 -16.38 -76.26 44.68
CA GLU A 12 -17.65 -76.03 45.35
C GLU A 12 -17.47 -76.33 46.85
N SER A 13 -17.16 -75.31 47.64
CA SER A 13 -17.18 -75.37 49.10
C SER A 13 -17.40 -73.96 49.65
N ARG A 14 -18.63 -73.69 50.12
CA ARG A 14 -18.97 -72.54 50.97
C ARG A 14 -18.25 -72.68 52.32
N ALA A 15 -17.00 -72.24 52.38
CA ALA A 15 -16.33 -71.90 53.63
C ALA A 15 -15.93 -70.42 53.55
N ALA A 16 -16.69 -69.57 54.25
CA ALA A 16 -16.37 -68.15 54.36
C ALA A 16 -15.09 -67.99 55.20
N TYR A 17 -13.96 -67.75 54.54
CA TYR A 17 -12.74 -67.33 55.22
C TYR A 17 -12.90 -65.88 55.68
N ALA A 18 -13.28 -65.67 56.93
CA ALA A 18 -13.29 -64.34 57.55
C ALA A 18 -11.84 -63.84 57.70
N SER A 19 -11.57 -62.64 57.18
CA SER A 19 -10.28 -61.95 57.32
C SER A 19 -9.97 -61.66 58.79
N LEU A 20 -8.71 -61.90 59.21
CA LEU A 20 -8.21 -61.59 60.57
C LEU A 20 -7.85 -60.11 60.75
N VAL A 21 -8.08 -59.26 59.74
CA VAL A 21 -7.85 -57.82 59.80
C VAL A 21 -9.18 -57.11 60.04
N SER A 22 -9.34 -56.49 61.20
CA SER A 22 -10.60 -55.82 61.58
C SER A 22 -10.90 -54.63 60.66
N GLY A 23 -12.03 -54.68 59.96
CA GLY A 23 -12.54 -53.58 59.13
C GLY A 23 -12.50 -53.82 57.62
N HIS A 24 -12.02 -54.98 57.14
CA HIS A 24 -11.99 -55.29 55.71
C HIS A 24 -12.80 -56.55 55.37
N ASP A 25 -13.71 -56.42 54.39
CA ASP A 25 -14.47 -57.52 53.80
C ASP A 25 -13.56 -58.59 53.18
N CYS A 26 -14.01 -59.84 53.12
CA CYS A 26 -13.30 -60.94 52.46
C CYS A 26 -13.00 -60.59 50.99
N ILE A 27 -11.73 -60.67 50.58
CA ILE A 27 -11.32 -60.52 49.18
C ILE A 27 -12.03 -61.61 48.36
N SER A 28 -12.96 -61.21 47.50
CA SER A 28 -13.64 -62.10 46.56
C SER A 28 -12.72 -62.36 45.35
N LEU A 29 -12.98 -63.42 44.58
CA LEU A 29 -12.30 -63.66 43.29
C LEU A 29 -12.36 -62.42 42.39
N TYR A 30 -13.50 -61.74 42.40
CA TYR A 30 -13.71 -60.48 41.69
C TYR A 30 -12.77 -59.38 42.17
N HIS A 31 -12.65 -59.15 43.48
CA HIS A 31 -11.71 -58.16 44.04
C HIS A 31 -10.24 -58.48 43.68
N ALA A 32 -9.84 -59.75 43.69
CA ALA A 32 -8.49 -60.16 43.29
C ALA A 32 -8.22 -59.91 41.79
N GLN A 33 -9.21 -60.20 40.93
CA GLN A 33 -9.11 -59.94 39.49
C GLN A 33 -9.04 -58.44 39.18
N SER A 34 -9.84 -57.62 39.85
CA SER A 34 -9.79 -56.15 39.71
C SER A 34 -8.44 -55.59 40.15
N LEU A 35 -7.84 -56.09 41.24
CA LEU A 35 -6.50 -55.67 41.68
C LEU A 35 -5.41 -56.07 40.69
N ILE A 36 -5.46 -57.29 40.12
CA ILE A 36 -4.50 -57.72 39.08
C ILE A 36 -4.65 -56.85 37.83
N HIS A 37 -5.88 -56.48 37.47
CA HIS A 37 -6.15 -55.59 36.35
C HIS A 37 -5.54 -54.19 36.58
N LEU A 38 -5.74 -53.63 37.78
CA LEU A 38 -5.15 -52.34 38.17
C LEU A 38 -3.62 -52.37 38.12
N VAL A 39 -2.97 -53.41 38.66
CA VAL A 39 -1.50 -53.53 38.64
C VAL A 39 -0.98 -53.62 37.19
N ARG A 40 -1.62 -54.41 36.33
CA ARG A 40 -1.22 -54.52 34.92
C ARG A 40 -1.37 -53.21 34.15
N ARG A 41 -2.42 -52.45 34.47
CA ARG A 41 -2.66 -51.11 33.90
C ARG A 41 -1.59 -50.12 34.32
N GLU A 42 -1.22 -50.10 35.60
CA GLU A 42 -0.12 -49.27 36.13
C GLU A 42 1.23 -49.66 35.51
N GLU A 43 1.53 -50.96 35.38
CA GLU A 43 2.73 -51.45 34.68
C GLU A 43 2.78 -50.99 33.22
N THR A 44 1.64 -51.03 32.52
CA THR A 44 1.53 -50.59 31.12
C THR A 44 1.79 -49.09 30.99
N LEU A 45 1.20 -48.28 31.85
CA LEU A 45 1.41 -46.82 31.88
C LEU A 45 2.86 -46.45 32.16
N ASN A 46 3.50 -47.11 33.14
CA ASN A 46 4.92 -46.90 33.45
C ASN A 46 5.81 -47.28 32.25
N MET A 47 5.52 -48.40 31.58
CA MET A 47 6.24 -48.79 30.37
C MET A 47 6.07 -47.79 29.22
N ILE A 48 4.87 -47.23 29.03
CA ILE A 48 4.63 -46.18 28.03
C ILE A 48 5.51 -44.96 28.34
N ALA A 49 5.49 -44.49 29.59
CA ALA A 49 6.27 -43.34 30.03
C ALA A 49 7.79 -43.57 29.91
N ASP A 50 8.28 -44.76 30.23
CA ASP A 50 9.69 -45.14 30.09
C ASP A 50 10.13 -45.18 28.62
N TYR A 51 9.33 -45.77 27.73
CA TYR A 51 9.62 -45.77 26.31
C TYR A 51 9.62 -44.36 25.72
N PHE A 52 8.66 -43.52 26.12
CA PHE A 52 8.62 -42.13 25.69
C PHE A 52 9.84 -41.35 26.18
N SER A 53 10.18 -41.44 27.46
CA SER A 53 11.36 -40.78 28.07
C SER A 53 12.67 -41.23 27.43
N GLY A 54 12.74 -42.51 27.04
CA GLY A 54 13.87 -43.10 26.30
C GLY A 54 13.89 -42.76 24.80
N ARG A 55 12.96 -41.93 24.29
CA ARG A 55 12.78 -41.61 22.86
C ARG A 55 12.56 -42.84 21.97
N HIS A 56 11.98 -43.90 22.52
CA HIS A 56 11.58 -45.10 21.79
C HIS A 56 10.14 -44.97 21.27
N PHE A 57 9.87 -43.93 20.48
CA PHE A 57 8.52 -43.51 20.07
C PHE A 57 7.70 -44.62 19.40
N LEU A 58 8.29 -45.40 18.48
CA LEU A 58 7.59 -46.53 17.83
C LEU A 58 7.13 -47.60 18.84
N LYS A 59 7.90 -47.84 19.91
CA LYS A 59 7.51 -48.79 20.95
C LYS A 59 6.39 -48.24 21.82
N ALA A 60 6.43 -46.95 22.13
CA ALA A 60 5.36 -46.26 22.86
C ALA A 60 4.05 -46.29 22.07
N ILE A 61 4.08 -45.91 20.78
CA ILE A 61 2.93 -45.96 19.86
C ILE A 61 2.35 -47.37 19.81
N SER A 62 3.19 -48.37 19.50
CA SER A 62 2.73 -49.77 19.41
C SER A 62 2.08 -50.24 20.70
N LEU A 63 2.63 -49.90 21.86
CA LEU A 63 2.09 -50.31 23.15
C LEU A 63 0.74 -49.65 23.44
N ILE A 64 0.61 -48.36 23.14
CA ILE A 64 -0.65 -47.61 23.30
C ILE A 64 -1.73 -48.19 22.38
N GLU A 65 -1.43 -48.44 21.11
CA GLU A 65 -2.41 -48.92 20.14
C GLU A 65 -2.87 -50.36 20.41
N THR A 66 -2.00 -51.22 20.97
CA THR A 66 -2.35 -52.64 21.20
C THR A 66 -2.87 -52.93 22.60
N SER A 67 -2.54 -52.12 23.60
CA SER A 67 -2.68 -52.51 25.00
C SER A 67 -3.32 -51.46 25.89
N PHE A 68 -3.47 -50.21 25.44
CA PHE A 68 -4.17 -49.19 26.22
C PHE A 68 -5.67 -49.19 25.89
N ASP A 69 -6.50 -49.43 26.91
CA ASP A 69 -7.96 -49.39 26.76
C ASP A 69 -8.51 -48.01 27.11
N TRP A 70 -8.79 -47.21 26.07
CA TRP A 70 -9.36 -45.87 26.20
C TRP A 70 -10.75 -45.86 26.88
N SER A 71 -11.50 -46.96 26.86
CA SER A 71 -12.87 -47.00 27.39
C SER A 71 -12.93 -47.20 28.90
N GLU A 72 -11.91 -47.82 29.48
CA GLU A 72 -11.80 -48.05 30.92
C GLU A 72 -10.83 -47.08 31.61
N ALA A 73 -10.08 -46.29 30.85
CA ALA A 73 -9.07 -45.35 31.35
C ALA A 73 -9.68 -44.18 32.15
N GLU A 74 -8.98 -43.74 33.19
CA GLU A 74 -9.33 -42.53 33.96
C GLU A 74 -8.85 -41.28 33.21
N HIS A 75 -9.46 -40.13 33.52
CA HIS A 75 -9.15 -38.87 32.83
C HIS A 75 -7.64 -38.54 32.80
N ASN A 76 -6.95 -38.63 33.94
CA ASN A 76 -5.50 -38.31 34.02
C ASN A 76 -4.65 -39.27 33.17
N GLU A 77 -5.07 -40.53 33.04
CA GLU A 77 -4.38 -41.53 32.23
C GLU A 77 -4.62 -41.28 30.75
N ILE A 78 -5.86 -40.92 30.35
CA ILE A 78 -6.19 -40.53 28.98
C ILE A 78 -5.39 -39.28 28.59
N GLU A 79 -5.39 -38.25 29.43
CA GLU A 79 -4.67 -36.99 29.19
C GLU A 79 -3.18 -37.24 28.97
N SER A 80 -2.51 -37.92 29.91
CA SER A 80 -1.07 -38.19 29.80
C SER A 80 -0.75 -39.10 28.61
N THR A 81 -1.55 -40.14 28.38
CA THR A 81 -1.29 -41.12 27.31
C THR A 81 -1.54 -40.54 25.92
N VAL A 82 -2.60 -39.73 25.73
CA VAL A 82 -2.89 -39.11 24.43
C VAL A 82 -1.84 -38.07 24.05
N LEU A 83 -1.35 -37.29 25.02
CA LEU A 83 -0.27 -36.33 24.76
C LEU A 83 1.05 -37.02 24.43
N ILE A 84 1.39 -38.11 25.15
CA ILE A 84 2.55 -38.96 24.81
C ILE A 84 2.41 -39.55 23.41
N LEU A 85 1.20 -39.99 23.02
CA LEU A 85 0.95 -40.55 21.70
C LEU A 85 1.16 -39.51 20.59
N VAL A 86 0.62 -38.30 20.77
CA VAL A 86 0.81 -37.19 19.83
C VAL A 86 2.29 -36.83 19.71
N ASP A 87 2.99 -36.64 20.84
CA ASP A 87 4.41 -36.31 20.86
C ASP A 87 5.28 -37.41 20.24
N SER A 88 4.88 -38.68 20.42
CA SER A 88 5.55 -39.80 19.78
C SER A 88 5.37 -39.78 18.26
N TYR A 89 4.19 -39.45 17.77
CA TYR A 89 3.93 -39.29 16.34
C TYR A 89 4.68 -38.10 15.73
N ILE A 90 4.75 -36.97 16.43
CA ILE A 90 5.57 -35.81 16.06
C ILE A 90 7.06 -36.23 16.01
N GLY A 91 7.54 -36.94 17.03
CA GLY A 91 8.94 -37.37 17.15
C GLY A 91 9.42 -38.34 16.06
N ILE A 92 8.50 -39.01 15.35
CA ILE A 92 8.80 -39.84 14.18
C ILE A 92 8.39 -39.18 12.85
N GLU A 93 8.04 -37.89 12.86
CA GLU A 93 7.61 -37.10 11.70
C GLU A 93 6.36 -37.65 11.00
N SER A 94 5.50 -38.39 11.72
CA SER A 94 4.24 -38.92 11.22
C SER A 94 3.11 -37.91 11.45
N PHE A 95 3.18 -36.77 10.76
CA PHE A 95 2.34 -35.60 11.01
C PHE A 95 0.84 -35.82 10.76
N ASN A 96 0.44 -36.70 9.84
CA ASN A 96 -0.98 -37.05 9.64
C ASN A 96 -1.59 -37.73 10.88
N GLU A 97 -0.88 -38.69 11.45
CA GLU A 97 -1.34 -39.37 12.67
C GLU A 97 -1.30 -38.43 13.88
N ALA A 98 -0.25 -37.61 13.98
CA ALA A 98 -0.16 -36.58 15.01
C ALA A 98 -1.35 -35.61 14.93
N ALA A 99 -1.67 -35.07 13.75
CA ALA A 99 -2.79 -34.17 13.54
C ALA A 99 -4.14 -34.82 13.86
N ARG A 100 -4.35 -36.08 13.45
CA ARG A 100 -5.57 -36.83 13.72
C ARG A 100 -5.79 -37.10 15.20
N TRP A 101 -4.74 -37.52 15.91
CA TRP A 101 -4.82 -37.74 17.35
C TRP A 101 -4.91 -36.42 18.12
N LEU A 102 -4.25 -35.37 17.64
CA LEU A 102 -4.32 -34.06 18.25
C LEU A 102 -5.72 -33.44 18.13
N SER A 103 -6.40 -33.56 16.97
CA SER A 103 -7.77 -33.07 16.84
C SER A 103 -8.72 -33.78 17.81
N ARG A 104 -8.54 -35.08 18.03
CA ARG A 104 -9.31 -35.86 19.02
C ARG A 104 -8.97 -35.46 20.45
N ALA A 105 -7.69 -35.22 20.73
CA ALA A 105 -7.23 -34.77 22.03
C ALA A 105 -7.83 -33.40 22.38
N ILE A 106 -7.84 -32.46 21.44
CA ILE A 106 -8.44 -31.13 21.65
C ILE A 106 -9.95 -31.26 21.92
N ASP A 107 -10.67 -32.03 21.12
CA ASP A 107 -12.12 -32.24 21.30
C ASP A 107 -12.43 -32.86 22.67
N TYR A 108 -11.68 -33.88 23.08
CA TYR A 108 -11.84 -34.52 24.38
C TYR A 108 -11.44 -33.63 25.57
N LEU A 109 -10.33 -32.88 25.43
CA LEU A 109 -9.77 -32.09 26.52
C LEU A 109 -10.43 -30.71 26.67
N THR A 110 -11.22 -30.25 25.70
CA THR A 110 -11.90 -28.94 25.71
C THR A 110 -12.62 -28.60 27.04
N PRO A 111 -13.31 -29.54 27.73
CA PRO A 111 -13.95 -29.24 29.02
C PRO A 111 -12.97 -29.03 30.19
N PHE A 112 -11.69 -29.29 29.99
CA PHE A 112 -10.64 -29.34 31.03
C PHE A 112 -9.55 -28.30 30.77
N SER A 113 -8.86 -27.87 31.83
CA SER A 113 -7.74 -26.91 31.71
C SER A 113 -6.52 -27.48 30.97
N SER A 114 -6.46 -28.79 30.76
CA SER A 114 -5.35 -29.47 30.09
C SER A 114 -5.38 -29.36 28.57
N VAL A 115 -6.45 -28.80 27.97
CA VAL A 115 -6.49 -28.53 26.52
C VAL A 115 -5.34 -27.61 26.06
N ASP A 116 -4.85 -26.72 26.95
CA ASP A 116 -3.69 -25.86 26.69
C ASP A 116 -2.46 -26.66 26.27
N TRP A 117 -2.24 -27.84 26.88
CA TRP A 117 -1.13 -28.72 26.52
C TRP A 117 -1.27 -29.28 25.12
N ALA A 118 -2.50 -29.63 24.70
CA ALA A 118 -2.77 -30.06 23.34
C ALA A 118 -2.56 -28.89 22.35
N LEU A 119 -3.08 -27.70 22.66
CA LEU A 119 -2.96 -26.53 21.80
C LEU A 119 -1.51 -26.10 21.54
N GLN A 120 -0.61 -26.26 22.52
CA GLN A 120 0.82 -25.99 22.32
C GLN A 120 1.43 -26.84 21.20
N ARG A 121 1.01 -28.10 21.07
CA ARG A 121 1.53 -29.06 20.06
C ARG A 121 1.03 -28.76 18.65
N VAL A 122 -0.01 -27.95 18.50
CA VAL A 122 -0.50 -27.50 17.18
C VAL A 122 0.63 -26.81 16.39
N HIS A 123 1.49 -26.05 17.09
CA HIS A 123 2.61 -25.33 16.48
C HIS A 123 3.81 -26.23 16.14
N GLU A 124 3.82 -27.48 16.61
CA GLU A 124 4.88 -28.46 16.32
C GLU A 124 4.59 -29.31 15.07
N ILE A 125 3.37 -29.23 14.54
CA ILE A 125 2.96 -29.95 13.33
C ILE A 125 3.38 -29.19 12.08
N ASP A 126 4.16 -29.84 11.21
CA ASP A 126 4.42 -29.32 9.87
C ASP A 126 3.19 -29.50 8.97
N MET A 127 2.43 -28.41 8.82
CA MET A 127 1.22 -28.35 7.99
C MET A 127 1.45 -28.72 6.52
N CYS A 128 2.67 -28.59 5.99
CA CYS A 128 2.98 -28.96 4.60
C CYS A 128 2.99 -30.49 4.41
N ALA A 129 3.19 -31.24 5.50
CA ALA A 129 3.24 -32.69 5.52
C ALA A 129 1.91 -33.34 5.97
N VAL A 130 0.88 -32.54 6.20
CA VAL A 130 -0.45 -33.01 6.64
C VAL A 130 -1.44 -32.98 5.48
N ASP A 131 -2.23 -34.03 5.34
CA ASP A 131 -3.29 -34.10 4.35
C ASP A 131 -4.45 -33.12 4.66
N ARG A 132 -5.23 -32.79 3.63
CA ARG A 132 -6.33 -31.83 3.76
C ARG A 132 -7.40 -32.26 4.78
N GLU A 133 -7.63 -33.56 4.94
CA GLU A 133 -8.64 -34.07 5.87
C GLU A 133 -8.22 -33.81 7.32
N CYS A 134 -6.98 -34.13 7.66
CA CYS A 134 -6.41 -33.92 8.98
C CYS A 134 -6.30 -32.42 9.30
N VAL A 135 -5.92 -31.58 8.33
CA VAL A 135 -5.97 -30.11 8.49
C VAL A 135 -7.39 -29.64 8.78
N SER A 136 -8.38 -30.13 8.04
CA SER A 136 -9.79 -29.78 8.27
C SER A 136 -10.25 -30.17 9.67
N ASN A 137 -9.88 -31.37 10.13
CA ASN A 137 -10.21 -31.85 11.48
C ASN A 137 -9.60 -30.98 12.59
N LEU A 138 -8.34 -30.55 12.43
CA LEU A 138 -7.70 -29.62 13.36
C LEU A 138 -8.44 -28.27 13.41
N VAL A 139 -8.79 -27.70 12.25
CA VAL A 139 -9.56 -26.45 12.20
C VAL A 139 -10.91 -26.60 12.89
N HIS A 140 -11.63 -27.71 12.66
CA HIS A 140 -12.91 -27.98 13.32
C HIS A 140 -12.79 -28.08 14.84
N ALA A 141 -11.69 -28.62 15.36
CA ALA A 141 -11.45 -28.72 16.80
C ALA A 141 -11.06 -27.36 17.43
N ILE A 142 -10.27 -26.54 16.73
CA ILE A 142 -9.71 -25.30 17.27
C ILE A 142 -10.66 -24.11 17.11
N ALA A 143 -11.36 -23.99 15.97
CA ALA A 143 -12.17 -22.82 15.67
C ALA A 143 -13.25 -22.49 16.73
N PRO A 144 -13.97 -23.47 17.33
CA PRO A 144 -14.92 -23.17 18.41
C PRO A 144 -14.27 -22.55 19.65
N LEU A 145 -13.04 -22.96 19.99
CA LEU A 145 -12.32 -22.43 21.14
C LEU A 145 -11.99 -20.95 20.97
N LEU A 146 -11.56 -20.56 19.77
CA LEU A 146 -11.23 -19.17 19.39
C LEU A 146 -12.41 -18.19 19.47
N MET A 147 -13.64 -18.69 19.58
CA MET A 147 -14.83 -17.86 19.75
C MET A 147 -15.13 -17.51 21.21
N SER A 148 -14.35 -18.06 22.16
CA SER A 148 -14.56 -17.91 23.60
C SER A 148 -13.26 -17.61 24.34
N GLU A 149 -13.37 -16.93 25.49
CA GLU A 149 -12.23 -16.73 26.39
C GLU A 149 -11.79 -18.07 27.02
N PRO A 150 -10.47 -18.30 27.25
CA PRO A 150 -9.37 -17.36 27.03
C PRO A 150 -8.77 -17.37 25.62
N TYR A 151 -9.13 -18.34 24.77
CA TYR A 151 -8.45 -18.60 23.49
C TYR A 151 -8.72 -17.56 22.42
N LYS A 152 -9.82 -16.82 22.55
CA LYS A 152 -10.15 -15.69 21.67
C LYS A 152 -9.01 -14.67 21.54
N ALA A 153 -8.24 -14.47 22.62
CA ALA A 153 -7.09 -13.57 22.67
C ALA A 153 -5.78 -14.18 22.10
N ASP A 154 -5.77 -15.46 21.72
CA ASP A 154 -4.56 -16.16 21.29
C ASP A 154 -4.24 -15.88 19.81
N MET A 155 -3.36 -14.90 19.60
CA MET A 155 -2.86 -14.54 18.26
C MET A 155 -2.20 -15.70 17.53
N SER A 156 -1.51 -16.60 18.24
CA SER A 156 -0.76 -17.69 17.62
C SER A 156 -1.71 -18.73 17.00
N LEU A 157 -2.80 -19.06 17.70
CA LEU A 157 -3.83 -19.97 17.21
C LEU A 157 -4.60 -19.37 16.03
N TRP A 158 -4.89 -18.06 16.05
CA TRP A 158 -5.48 -17.38 14.89
C TRP A 158 -4.58 -17.46 13.64
N MET A 159 -3.28 -17.19 13.81
CA MET A 159 -2.31 -17.32 12.72
C MET A 159 -2.19 -18.76 12.21
N PHE A 160 -2.31 -19.76 13.10
CA PHE A 160 -2.35 -21.17 12.70
C PHE A 160 -3.60 -21.49 11.87
N VAL A 161 -4.80 -21.08 12.33
CA VAL A 161 -6.06 -21.31 11.60
C VAL A 161 -6.04 -20.63 10.24
N TYR A 162 -5.45 -19.45 10.11
CA TYR A 162 -5.23 -18.81 8.80
C TYR A 162 -4.36 -19.68 7.87
N LYS A 163 -3.22 -20.19 8.35
CA LYS A 163 -2.34 -21.07 7.54
C LYS A 163 -3.05 -22.37 7.13
N ALA A 164 -3.86 -22.93 8.04
CA ALA A 164 -4.71 -24.07 7.75
C ALA A 164 -5.75 -23.75 6.66
N ALA A 165 -6.41 -22.60 6.75
CA ALA A 165 -7.37 -22.14 5.74
C ALA A 165 -6.71 -21.95 4.36
N CYS A 166 -5.49 -21.41 4.29
CA CYS A 166 -4.71 -21.34 3.05
C CYS A 166 -4.48 -22.72 2.41
N THR A 167 -4.18 -23.72 3.24
CA THR A 167 -3.93 -25.11 2.77
C THR A 167 -5.21 -25.77 2.24
N LEU A 168 -6.34 -25.52 2.91
CA LEU A 168 -7.65 -26.03 2.53
C LEU A 168 -8.18 -25.36 1.25
N GLU A 169 -7.95 -24.05 1.10
CA GLU A 169 -8.32 -23.29 -0.10
C GLU A 169 -7.58 -23.80 -1.35
N GLY A 170 -6.28 -24.11 -1.22
CA GLY A 170 -5.48 -24.64 -2.31
C GLY A 170 -5.07 -23.61 -3.37
N GLU A 171 -4.80 -24.10 -4.58
CA GLU A 171 -4.39 -23.24 -5.70
C GLU A 171 -5.54 -22.35 -6.18
N ARG A 172 -5.24 -21.06 -6.35
CA ARG A 172 -6.20 -20.04 -6.78
C ARG A 172 -6.09 -19.80 -8.28
N THR A 173 -7.23 -19.86 -8.95
CA THR A 173 -7.38 -19.50 -10.36
C THR A 173 -8.29 -18.28 -10.49
N VAL A 174 -8.23 -17.58 -11.63
CA VAL A 174 -9.12 -16.44 -11.89
C VAL A 174 -10.59 -16.88 -11.84
N GLU A 175 -10.89 -18.07 -12.36
CA GLU A 175 -12.23 -18.65 -12.37
C GLU A 175 -12.72 -18.97 -10.96
N SER A 176 -11.86 -19.58 -10.11
CA SER A 176 -12.24 -19.91 -8.74
C SER A 176 -12.46 -18.65 -7.89
N LEU A 177 -11.65 -17.61 -8.08
CA LEU A 177 -11.81 -16.32 -7.39
C LEU A 177 -13.10 -15.61 -7.81
N ARG A 178 -13.38 -15.54 -9.11
CA ARG A 178 -14.64 -14.95 -9.60
C ARG A 178 -15.87 -15.72 -9.12
N ALA A 179 -15.80 -17.05 -9.09
CA ALA A 179 -16.86 -17.87 -8.52
C ALA A 179 -17.07 -17.58 -7.02
N LEU A 180 -15.98 -17.42 -6.28
CA LEU A 180 -16.01 -17.04 -4.86
C LEU A 180 -16.66 -15.66 -4.66
N TYR A 181 -16.30 -14.66 -5.47
CA TYR A 181 -16.90 -13.32 -5.39
C TYR A 181 -18.39 -13.34 -5.71
N ASN A 182 -18.79 -14.10 -6.73
CA ASN A 182 -20.20 -14.29 -7.10
C ASN A 182 -21.00 -15.05 -6.02
N SER A 183 -20.34 -15.86 -5.18
CA SER A 183 -20.96 -16.53 -4.04
C SER A 183 -21.19 -15.61 -2.82
N GLY A 184 -20.72 -14.35 -2.89
CA GLY A 184 -20.90 -13.35 -1.84
C GLY A 184 -19.72 -13.20 -0.88
N SER A 185 -18.52 -13.70 -1.23
CA SER A 185 -17.33 -13.46 -0.41
C SER A 185 -16.93 -11.98 -0.45
N LEU A 186 -16.62 -11.43 0.73
CA LEU A 186 -16.24 -10.02 0.88
C LEU A 186 -14.75 -9.78 0.60
N MET A 187 -13.88 -10.73 0.95
CA MET A 187 -12.43 -10.59 0.76
C MET A 187 -11.93 -11.19 -0.55
N LEU A 188 -10.67 -10.86 -0.91
CA LEU A 188 -10.02 -11.32 -2.14
C LEU A 188 -9.87 -12.84 -2.23
N ASN A 189 -9.89 -13.55 -1.11
CA ASN A 189 -9.89 -15.01 -1.05
C ASN A 189 -10.56 -15.47 0.28
N SER A 190 -10.77 -16.77 0.45
CA SER A 190 -11.43 -17.30 1.64
C SER A 190 -10.57 -17.19 2.90
N SER A 191 -9.25 -17.41 2.78
CA SER A 191 -8.35 -17.40 3.94
C SER A 191 -8.22 -16.01 4.58
N LEU A 192 -8.25 -14.92 3.81
CA LEU A 192 -8.22 -13.56 4.33
C LEU A 192 -9.45 -13.21 5.18
N ASN A 193 -10.61 -13.83 4.94
CA ASN A 193 -11.76 -13.64 5.83
C ASN A 193 -11.47 -14.14 7.25
N VAL A 194 -10.59 -15.14 7.40
CA VAL A 194 -10.16 -15.63 8.73
C VAL A 194 -9.37 -14.54 9.46
N LEU A 195 -8.52 -13.78 8.76
CA LEU A 195 -7.74 -12.70 9.37
C LEU A 195 -8.62 -11.54 9.80
N VAL A 196 -9.59 -11.14 8.98
CA VAL A 196 -10.58 -10.12 9.36
C VAL A 196 -11.33 -10.52 10.63
N ILE A 197 -11.84 -11.77 10.68
CA ILE A 197 -12.52 -12.29 11.89
C ILE A 197 -11.56 -12.34 13.09
N ALA A 198 -10.32 -12.77 12.87
CA ALA A 198 -9.31 -12.81 13.91
C ALA A 198 -9.01 -11.41 14.46
N HIS A 199 -8.87 -10.41 13.60
CA HIS A 199 -8.65 -9.02 13.99
C HIS A 199 -9.80 -8.52 14.86
N ASP A 200 -11.05 -8.70 14.43
CA ASP A 200 -12.24 -8.31 15.20
C ASP A 200 -12.26 -8.99 16.58
N LYS A 201 -11.99 -10.30 16.62
CA LYS A 201 -12.00 -11.06 17.89
C LYS A 201 -10.87 -10.67 18.82
N LEU A 202 -9.67 -10.46 18.30
CA LEU A 202 -8.54 -9.96 19.07
C LEU A 202 -8.80 -8.54 19.58
N ALA A 203 -9.44 -7.70 18.77
CA ALA A 203 -9.79 -6.33 19.15
C ALA A 203 -10.81 -6.27 20.29
N GLU A 204 -11.84 -7.13 20.27
CA GLU A 204 -12.80 -7.26 21.38
C GLU A 204 -12.12 -7.58 22.73
N SER A 205 -10.96 -8.26 22.69
CA SER A 205 -10.16 -8.61 23.87
C SER A 205 -8.94 -7.68 24.07
N CYS A 206 -8.87 -6.55 23.36
CA CYS A 206 -7.76 -5.58 23.42
C CYS A 206 -6.38 -6.18 23.07
N CYS A 207 -6.35 -7.24 22.26
CA CYS A 207 -5.15 -8.00 21.92
C CYS A 207 -4.63 -7.75 20.50
N CYS A 208 -5.35 -7.01 19.64
CA CYS A 208 -4.89 -6.76 18.27
C CYS A 208 -3.57 -5.97 18.22
N TYR A 209 -3.29 -5.10 19.21
CA TYR A 209 -2.03 -4.36 19.35
C TYR A 209 -1.02 -5.00 20.32
N ALA A 210 -1.30 -6.21 20.82
CA ALA A 210 -0.39 -6.92 21.73
C ALA A 210 0.89 -7.36 21.02
N GLU A 211 1.90 -7.74 21.82
CA GLU A 211 3.20 -8.23 21.34
C GLU A 211 3.84 -7.32 20.26
N ASN A 212 3.79 -6.01 20.46
CA ASN A 212 4.29 -5.01 19.50
C ASN A 212 3.62 -5.13 18.12
N TYR A 213 2.28 -5.20 18.09
CA TYR A 213 1.47 -5.22 16.87
C TYR A 213 1.80 -6.40 15.94
N ARG A 214 2.30 -7.52 16.50
CA ARG A 214 2.75 -8.71 15.75
C ARG A 214 1.67 -9.24 14.80
N PHE A 215 0.44 -9.35 15.29
CA PHE A 215 -0.69 -9.85 14.51
C PHE A 215 -1.03 -8.93 13.33
N LEU A 216 -1.14 -7.62 13.57
CA LEU A 216 -1.50 -6.65 12.52
C LEU A 216 -0.45 -6.59 11.42
N MET A 217 0.83 -6.65 11.78
CA MET A 217 1.89 -6.67 10.76
C MET A 217 1.92 -8.00 10.01
N PHE A 218 1.59 -9.12 10.67
CA PHE A 218 1.39 -10.40 9.99
C PHE A 218 0.23 -10.32 8.98
N GLU A 219 -0.90 -9.76 9.38
CA GLU A 219 -2.07 -9.57 8.52
C GLU A 219 -1.77 -8.67 7.32
N LEU A 220 -1.14 -7.50 7.53
CA LEU A 220 -0.72 -6.62 6.44
C LEU A 220 0.22 -7.32 5.43
N ARG A 221 1.13 -8.17 5.91
CA ARG A 221 2.02 -8.96 5.03
C ARG A 221 1.24 -9.97 4.21
N GLU A 222 0.27 -10.65 4.79
CA GLU A 222 -0.58 -11.61 4.08
C GLU A 222 -1.53 -10.92 3.09
N LEU A 223 -2.08 -9.76 3.44
CA LEU A 223 -2.84 -8.90 2.54
C LEU A 223 -1.98 -8.48 1.33
N ALA A 224 -0.73 -8.04 1.57
CA ALA A 224 0.20 -7.66 0.51
C ALA A 224 0.56 -8.85 -0.38
N ARG A 225 0.83 -10.01 0.24
CA ARG A 225 1.11 -11.27 -0.46
C ARG A 225 -0.02 -11.64 -1.41
N VAL A 226 -1.26 -11.69 -0.93
CA VAL A 226 -2.43 -12.05 -1.75
C VAL A 226 -2.69 -11.02 -2.84
N ARG A 227 -2.62 -9.71 -2.55
CA ARG A 227 -2.82 -8.66 -3.57
C ARG A 227 -1.79 -8.73 -4.70
N SER A 228 -0.58 -9.21 -4.42
CA SER A 228 0.49 -9.39 -5.41
C SER A 228 0.32 -10.62 -6.31
N GLU A 229 -0.61 -11.53 -5.99
CA GLU A 229 -0.88 -12.71 -6.81
C GLU A 229 -1.50 -12.30 -8.14
N ARG A 230 -0.92 -12.76 -9.25
CA ARG A 230 -1.36 -12.41 -10.61
C ARG A 230 -2.83 -12.77 -10.87
N CYS A 231 -3.30 -13.90 -10.36
CA CYS A 231 -4.69 -14.32 -10.53
C CYS A 231 -5.67 -13.39 -9.80
N VAL A 232 -5.26 -12.79 -8.68
CA VAL A 232 -6.06 -11.81 -7.95
C VAL A 232 -6.15 -10.52 -8.75
N ASP A 233 -5.02 -10.02 -9.26
CA ASP A 233 -4.97 -8.83 -10.10
C ASP A 233 -5.85 -8.96 -11.35
N GLU A 234 -5.72 -10.08 -12.07
CA GLU A 234 -6.54 -10.38 -13.25
C GLU A 234 -8.04 -10.55 -12.91
N ALA A 235 -8.37 -11.09 -11.73
CA ALA A 235 -9.75 -11.28 -11.30
C ALA A 235 -10.46 -9.97 -10.96
N VAL A 236 -9.75 -8.96 -10.42
CA VAL A 236 -10.36 -7.68 -9.98
C VAL A 236 -10.21 -6.54 -11.00
N SER A 237 -9.41 -6.74 -12.05
CA SER A 237 -9.10 -5.72 -13.07
C SER A 237 -10.29 -5.28 -13.93
N ASP A 238 -11.36 -6.07 -14.02
CA ASP A 238 -12.54 -5.74 -14.84
C ASP A 238 -13.50 -4.73 -14.20
N GLY A 239 -13.24 -4.35 -12.93
CA GLY A 239 -14.05 -3.41 -12.17
C GLY A 239 -15.40 -3.96 -11.69
N LEU A 240 -15.76 -5.21 -12.02
CA LEU A 240 -17.00 -5.84 -11.57
C LEU A 240 -16.92 -6.24 -10.09
N HIS A 241 -15.71 -6.42 -9.57
CA HIS A 241 -15.40 -6.88 -8.21
C HIS A 241 -14.86 -5.75 -7.32
N ALA A 242 -15.37 -4.52 -7.53
CA ALA A 242 -14.94 -3.34 -6.78
C ALA A 242 -15.28 -3.41 -5.27
N GLU A 243 -16.27 -4.21 -4.87
CA GLU A 243 -16.61 -4.42 -3.47
C GLU A 243 -15.52 -5.19 -2.72
N GLN A 244 -14.92 -6.20 -3.35
CA GLN A 244 -13.81 -6.97 -2.77
C GLN A 244 -12.56 -6.09 -2.59
N LEU A 245 -12.26 -5.23 -3.56
CA LEU A 245 -11.19 -4.24 -3.42
C LEU A 245 -11.50 -3.23 -2.32
N ARG A 246 -12.75 -2.82 -2.15
CA ARG A 246 -13.16 -1.93 -1.07
C ARG A 246 -12.96 -2.59 0.29
N ALA A 247 -13.47 -3.81 0.49
CA ALA A 247 -13.31 -4.55 1.74
C ALA A 247 -11.83 -4.78 2.08
N PHE A 248 -11.03 -5.17 1.09
CA PHE A 248 -9.57 -5.28 1.24
C PHE A 248 -8.93 -3.97 1.72
N ILE A 249 -9.26 -2.86 1.07
CA ILE A 249 -8.72 -1.55 1.42
C ILE A 249 -9.22 -1.09 2.79
N ASP A 250 -10.47 -1.37 3.16
CA ASP A 250 -11.01 -1.03 4.48
C ASP A 250 -10.28 -1.79 5.58
N GLU A 251 -9.98 -3.08 5.38
CA GLU A 251 -9.17 -3.87 6.33
C GLU A 251 -7.74 -3.33 6.46
N VAL A 252 -7.07 -3.06 5.34
CA VAL A 252 -5.74 -2.41 5.35
C VAL A 252 -5.76 -1.13 6.19
N HIS A 253 -6.80 -0.31 6.03
CA HIS A 253 -6.96 0.91 6.82
C HIS A 253 -7.27 0.65 8.28
N GLN A 254 -8.03 -0.40 8.61
CA GLN A 254 -8.31 -0.79 10.00
C GLN A 254 -7.02 -1.22 10.69
N CYS A 255 -6.20 -2.09 10.08
CA CYS A 255 -4.90 -2.48 10.62
C CYS A 255 -4.00 -1.26 10.87
N MET A 256 -3.86 -0.38 9.87
CA MET A 256 -3.04 0.83 10.01
C MET A 256 -3.59 1.79 11.06
N PHE A 257 -4.91 1.90 11.19
CA PHE A 257 -5.53 2.73 12.22
C PHE A 257 -5.16 2.20 13.61
N CYS A 258 -5.28 0.89 13.84
CA CYS A 258 -4.85 0.26 15.09
C CYS A 258 -3.36 0.51 15.40
N MET A 259 -2.48 0.40 14.39
CA MET A 259 -1.04 0.57 14.55
C MET A 259 -0.58 2.02 14.76
N PHE A 260 -1.19 2.96 14.03
CA PHE A 260 -0.66 4.32 13.86
C PHE A 260 -1.64 5.45 14.20
N GLY A 261 -2.92 5.14 14.37
CA GLY A 261 -4.00 6.14 14.46
C GLY A 261 -4.25 6.84 13.13
N CYS A 262 -3.85 6.23 12.01
CA CYS A 262 -3.89 6.78 10.66
C CYS A 262 -4.35 5.68 9.67
N PRO A 263 -5.25 5.97 8.72
CA PRO A 263 -5.84 7.28 8.41
C PRO A 263 -6.83 7.76 9.48
N SER A 264 -7.07 9.07 9.53
CA SER A 264 -7.98 9.65 10.53
C SER A 264 -9.44 9.25 10.29
N ARG A 265 -10.15 8.94 11.40
CA ARG A 265 -11.56 8.48 11.44
C ARG A 265 -12.56 9.34 10.68
N TRP A 266 -12.30 10.64 10.58
CA TRP A 266 -13.19 11.58 9.90
C TRP A 266 -13.44 11.23 8.42
N LYS A 267 -12.63 10.34 7.84
CA LYS A 267 -12.70 9.94 6.44
C LYS A 267 -13.40 8.60 6.20
N ARG A 268 -13.61 7.73 7.20
CA ARG A 268 -14.05 6.33 7.01
C ARG A 268 -14.80 5.73 8.21
N THR A 269 -15.50 4.63 7.98
CA THR A 269 -16.05 3.75 9.02
C THR A 269 -14.94 2.89 9.63
N LEU A 270 -14.20 3.45 10.60
CA LEU A 270 -13.10 2.76 11.30
C LEU A 270 -13.47 2.42 12.76
N GLU A 271 -13.08 1.20 13.14
CA GLU A 271 -13.13 0.57 14.47
C GLU A 271 -12.35 1.33 15.56
N GLU A 272 -12.88 1.57 16.77
CA GLU A 272 -12.00 1.91 17.93
C GLU A 272 -11.63 0.67 18.69
N HIS A 273 -10.45 0.14 18.40
CA HIS A 273 -9.90 -1.00 19.11
C HIS A 273 -8.96 -0.57 20.24
N GLY A 274 -8.69 0.73 20.40
CA GLY A 274 -7.81 1.28 21.41
C GLY A 274 -6.32 1.11 21.09
N GLY A 275 -5.47 1.18 22.12
CA GLY A 275 -4.02 1.15 21.98
C GLY A 275 -3.38 2.55 21.91
N ILE A 276 -2.04 2.59 21.97
CA ILE A 276 -1.27 3.84 22.00
C ILE A 276 -0.84 4.32 20.61
N HIS A 277 -1.14 3.54 19.55
CA HIS A 277 -0.84 3.89 18.15
C HIS A 277 0.64 4.25 17.90
N ALA A 278 1.53 3.52 18.56
CA ALA A 278 2.96 3.82 18.67
C ALA A 278 3.84 2.77 17.99
N TYR A 279 3.33 2.07 16.97
CA TYR A 279 4.16 1.16 16.20
C TYR A 279 5.26 1.93 15.44
N GLU A 280 6.49 1.44 15.57
CA GLU A 280 7.67 1.95 14.86
C GLU A 280 8.06 0.94 13.76
N PRO A 281 7.79 1.26 12.48
CA PRO A 281 8.01 0.32 11.39
C PRO A 281 9.49 0.22 11.04
N SER A 282 9.95 -1.00 10.73
CA SER A 282 11.24 -1.22 10.06
C SER A 282 11.16 -0.81 8.58
N ASP A 283 12.30 -0.80 7.87
CA ASP A 283 12.34 -0.54 6.44
C ASP A 283 11.52 -1.55 5.62
N GLU A 284 11.51 -2.83 6.06
CA GLU A 284 10.72 -3.89 5.45
C GLU A 284 9.21 -3.66 5.69
N ASP A 285 8.84 -3.27 6.90
CA ASP A 285 7.44 -2.95 7.23
C ASP A 285 6.94 -1.74 6.45
N ALA A 286 7.78 -0.70 6.32
CA ALA A 286 7.49 0.48 5.52
C ALA A 286 7.26 0.12 4.04
N ALA A 287 8.10 -0.74 3.46
CA ALA A 287 7.93 -1.22 2.09
C ALA A 287 6.61 -2.00 1.91
N CYS A 288 6.27 -2.87 2.87
CA CYS A 288 5.01 -3.61 2.89
C CYS A 288 3.80 -2.65 2.92
N ILE A 289 3.78 -1.71 3.86
CA ILE A 289 2.69 -0.73 4.02
C ILE A 289 2.54 0.14 2.76
N VAL A 290 3.65 0.63 2.20
CA VAL A 290 3.62 1.46 0.99
C VAL A 290 3.09 0.67 -0.20
N SER A 291 3.43 -0.62 -0.34
CA SER A 291 2.95 -1.47 -1.44
C SER A 291 1.43 -1.64 -1.46
N LEU A 292 0.79 -1.65 -0.27
CA LEU A 292 -0.66 -1.80 -0.13
C LEU A 292 -1.44 -0.52 -0.49
N LEU A 293 -0.80 0.64 -0.37
CA LEU A 293 -1.43 1.96 -0.53
C LEU A 293 -1.12 2.64 -1.86
N LEU A 294 -0.10 2.17 -2.58
CA LEU A 294 0.26 2.71 -3.88
C LEU A 294 -0.80 2.34 -4.93
N PRO A 295 -1.13 3.26 -5.84
CA PRO A 295 -1.97 2.92 -6.99
C PRO A 295 -1.18 2.03 -7.96
N ASP A 296 -1.89 1.11 -8.62
CA ASP A 296 -1.31 0.19 -9.61
C ASP A 296 -0.64 0.96 -10.76
N THR A 297 -1.30 2.04 -11.20
CA THR A 297 -0.79 2.96 -12.24
C THR A 297 -0.58 4.35 -11.67
N LEU A 298 0.57 4.96 -11.97
CA LEU A 298 0.83 6.34 -11.58
C LEU A 298 -0.15 7.30 -12.28
N PRO A 299 -0.90 8.12 -11.52
CA PRO A 299 -1.86 9.05 -12.08
C PRO A 299 -1.18 10.21 -12.82
N THR A 300 -1.90 10.93 -13.68
CA THR A 300 -1.41 12.22 -14.22
C THR A 300 -1.28 13.26 -13.12
N TYR A 301 -0.55 14.37 -13.34
CA TYR A 301 -0.44 15.44 -12.34
C TYR A 301 -1.80 16.00 -11.87
N ASN A 302 -2.84 15.90 -12.71
CA ASN A 302 -4.24 16.24 -12.41
C ASN A 302 -5.15 15.05 -12.02
N GLY A 303 -4.64 13.81 -11.94
CA GLY A 303 -5.42 12.59 -11.68
C GLY A 303 -5.87 12.37 -10.23
N ALA A 304 -6.14 11.12 -9.81
CA ALA A 304 -6.47 10.84 -8.41
C ALA A 304 -5.22 10.98 -7.50
N LEU A 305 -5.42 11.38 -6.24
CA LEU A 305 -4.41 11.29 -5.18
C LEU A 305 -4.75 10.13 -4.25
N CYS A 306 -3.75 9.67 -3.47
CA CYS A 306 -3.94 8.72 -2.37
C CYS A 306 -3.65 9.44 -1.04
N PRO A 307 -4.61 10.16 -0.44
CA PRO A 307 -4.36 10.97 0.76
C PRO A 307 -3.82 10.16 1.94
N ASP A 308 -4.23 8.90 2.06
CA ASP A 308 -3.83 8.03 3.17
C ASP A 308 -2.36 7.60 3.04
N LEU A 309 -1.89 7.31 1.82
CA LEU A 309 -0.47 7.12 1.51
C LEU A 309 0.34 8.35 1.90
N ILE A 310 -0.12 9.54 1.51
CA ILE A 310 0.57 10.80 1.82
C ILE A 310 0.64 10.99 3.33
N GLU A 311 -0.48 10.79 4.03
CA GLU A 311 -0.58 10.97 5.48
C GLU A 311 0.34 10.00 6.24
N ILE A 312 0.31 8.71 5.90
CA ILE A 312 1.14 7.70 6.59
C ILE A 312 2.62 7.93 6.33
N VAL A 313 2.99 8.25 5.08
CA VAL A 313 4.38 8.47 4.70
C VAL A 313 4.96 9.69 5.41
N GLN A 314 4.22 10.80 5.43
CA GLN A 314 4.68 12.05 6.04
C GLN A 314 4.70 12.01 7.56
N LYS A 315 3.81 11.25 8.21
CA LYS A 315 3.69 11.24 9.68
C LYS A 315 4.41 10.07 10.34
N LYS A 316 4.48 8.91 9.69
CA LYS A 316 4.90 7.64 10.31
C LYS A 316 6.08 6.99 9.60
N LEU A 317 6.26 7.22 8.29
CA LEU A 317 7.38 6.67 7.50
C LEU A 317 8.39 7.76 7.09
N VAL A 318 8.71 8.69 8.00
CA VAL A 318 9.57 9.85 7.71
C VAL A 318 10.96 9.42 7.22
N ALA A 319 11.52 8.35 7.81
CA ALA A 319 12.80 7.78 7.38
C ALA A 319 12.75 7.25 5.93
N PHE A 320 11.63 6.64 5.54
CA PHE A 320 11.42 6.06 4.21
C PHE A 320 11.47 7.10 3.08
N VAL A 321 11.29 8.38 3.36
CA VAL A 321 11.35 9.47 2.37
C VAL A 321 12.55 10.37 2.50
N GLN A 322 13.44 10.11 3.47
CA GLN A 322 14.70 10.86 3.53
C GLN A 322 15.55 10.57 2.28
N PRO A 323 16.07 11.62 1.62
CA PRO A 323 16.97 11.45 0.49
C PRO A 323 18.27 10.76 0.90
N THR A 324 18.73 9.80 0.10
CA THR A 324 20.05 9.18 0.26
C THR A 324 21.16 10.10 -0.25
N GLY A 325 22.41 9.83 0.14
CA GLY A 325 23.56 10.59 -0.37
C GLY A 325 23.72 10.52 -1.90
N GLU A 326 23.39 9.38 -2.51
CA GLU A 326 23.38 9.23 -3.97
C GLU A 326 22.27 10.07 -4.60
N GLU A 327 21.05 10.03 -4.06
CA GLU A 327 19.92 10.82 -4.57
C GLU A 327 20.23 12.33 -4.51
N ILE A 328 20.80 12.82 -3.41
CA ILE A 328 21.22 14.23 -3.28
C ILE A 328 22.26 14.59 -4.35
N THR A 329 23.25 13.72 -4.57
CA THR A 329 24.29 13.93 -5.59
C THR A 329 23.68 13.99 -6.99
N LYS A 330 22.78 13.05 -7.31
CA LYS A 330 22.11 13.00 -8.62
C LYS A 330 21.13 14.15 -8.84
N VAL A 331 20.49 14.66 -7.79
CA VAL A 331 19.72 15.90 -7.88
C VAL A 331 20.62 17.09 -8.24
N GLY A 332 21.83 17.17 -7.69
CA GLY A 332 22.82 18.18 -8.07
C GLY A 332 23.28 18.06 -9.53
N GLU A 333 23.53 16.84 -10.01
CA GLU A 333 23.85 16.58 -11.43
C GLU A 333 22.68 16.94 -12.36
N LEU A 334 21.44 16.65 -11.93
CA LEU A 334 20.23 17.03 -12.65
C LEU A 334 20.10 18.56 -12.75
N ASP A 335 20.36 19.30 -11.66
CA ASP A 335 20.31 20.76 -11.68
C ASP A 335 21.35 21.35 -12.63
N GLU A 336 22.55 20.76 -12.67
CA GLU A 336 23.60 21.13 -13.62
C GLU A 336 23.22 20.81 -15.08
N PHE A 337 22.55 19.67 -15.31
CA PHE A 337 21.96 19.33 -16.61
C PHE A 337 20.93 20.40 -17.02
N ILE A 338 19.92 20.67 -16.17
CA ILE A 338 18.86 21.64 -16.48
C ILE A 338 19.45 23.03 -16.80
N ARG A 339 20.51 23.44 -16.08
CA ARG A 339 21.22 24.71 -16.31
C ARG A 339 21.96 24.76 -17.66
N LYS A 340 22.55 23.64 -18.09
CA LYS A 340 23.33 23.53 -19.35
C LYS A 340 22.47 23.29 -20.59
N SER A 341 21.38 22.54 -20.45
CA SER A 341 20.53 22.05 -21.55
C SER A 341 19.68 23.12 -22.25
N GLY A 342 20.04 24.41 -22.18
CA GLY A 342 19.17 25.56 -22.51
C GLY A 342 18.35 25.45 -23.81
N SER A 343 18.83 24.73 -24.83
CA SER A 343 18.11 24.43 -26.07
C SER A 343 18.09 22.95 -26.48
N GLU A 344 18.83 22.07 -25.80
CA GLU A 344 19.01 20.67 -26.22
C GLU A 344 18.32 19.71 -25.24
N VAL A 345 17.42 18.88 -25.78
CA VAL A 345 16.86 17.76 -25.02
C VAL A 345 17.89 16.65 -24.98
N GLY A 346 18.13 16.08 -23.80
CA GLY A 346 19.06 14.98 -23.63
C GLY A 346 18.72 14.11 -22.43
N GLU A 347 19.51 13.05 -22.26
CA GLU A 347 19.44 12.21 -21.07
C GLU A 347 20.12 12.90 -19.88
N TRP A 348 19.58 12.66 -18.69
CA TRP A 348 20.13 13.14 -17.42
C TRP A 348 20.60 11.97 -16.57
N ALA A 349 21.48 12.26 -15.61
CA ALA A 349 22.00 11.25 -14.71
C ALA A 349 20.92 10.79 -13.72
N ARG A 350 20.86 9.47 -13.52
CA ARG A 350 19.95 8.79 -12.59
C ARG A 350 20.76 8.01 -11.55
N CYS A 351 20.10 7.65 -10.45
CA CYS A 351 20.67 6.76 -9.46
C CYS A 351 20.95 5.38 -10.08
N SER A 352 22.04 4.76 -9.66
CA SER A 352 22.48 3.44 -10.11
C SER A 352 21.58 2.32 -9.56
N SER A 353 21.09 2.49 -8.34
CA SER A 353 20.09 1.63 -7.72
C SER A 353 18.99 2.46 -7.10
N SER A 354 17.73 2.18 -7.43
CA SER A 354 16.57 2.83 -6.83
C SER A 354 15.50 1.82 -6.44
N ASN A 355 14.81 2.11 -5.34
CA ASN A 355 13.66 1.35 -4.91
C ASN A 355 12.41 1.89 -5.62
N GLU A 356 11.76 1.04 -6.42
CA GLU A 356 10.58 1.43 -7.21
C GLU A 356 9.44 1.99 -6.35
N LEU A 357 9.22 1.44 -5.15
CA LEU A 357 8.20 1.94 -4.21
C LEU A 357 8.53 3.36 -3.77
N ARG A 358 9.80 3.64 -3.43
CA ARG A 358 10.26 5.00 -3.06
C ARG A 358 10.09 5.98 -4.23
N THR A 359 10.45 5.57 -5.44
CA THR A 359 10.25 6.40 -6.65
C THR A 359 8.78 6.77 -6.82
N LYS A 360 7.86 5.79 -6.72
CA LYS A 360 6.41 6.04 -6.81
C LYS A 360 5.93 6.97 -5.67
N VAL A 361 6.43 6.80 -4.45
CA VAL A 361 6.12 7.70 -3.32
C VAL A 361 6.59 9.13 -3.58
N PHE A 362 7.81 9.35 -4.11
CA PHE A 362 8.26 10.70 -4.47
C PHE A 362 7.36 11.36 -5.50
N TYR A 363 6.88 10.60 -6.49
CA TYR A 363 5.90 11.12 -7.45
C TYR A 363 4.58 11.54 -6.77
N MET A 364 4.03 10.69 -5.90
CA MET A 364 2.79 10.99 -5.17
C MET A 364 2.94 12.21 -4.24
N LEU A 365 4.08 12.34 -3.56
CA LEU A 365 4.40 13.51 -2.73
C LEU A 365 4.55 14.79 -3.56
N ALA A 366 5.21 14.70 -4.74
CA ALA A 366 5.32 15.80 -5.67
C ALA A 366 3.94 16.28 -6.14
N MET A 367 3.05 15.37 -6.53
CA MET A 367 1.68 15.71 -6.91
C MET A 367 0.89 16.37 -5.78
N ASN A 368 0.98 15.83 -4.56
CA ASN A 368 0.31 16.41 -3.40
C ASN A 368 0.83 17.84 -3.09
N ALA A 369 2.15 18.03 -3.15
CA ALA A 369 2.78 19.34 -2.99
C ALA A 369 2.34 20.32 -4.09
N PHE A 370 2.29 19.85 -5.34
CA PHE A 370 1.86 20.64 -6.49
C PHE A 370 0.42 21.14 -6.33
N ARG A 371 -0.52 20.26 -5.95
CA ARG A 371 -1.92 20.66 -5.72
C ARG A 371 -2.11 21.57 -4.51
N SER A 372 -1.26 21.42 -3.52
CA SER A 372 -1.24 22.27 -2.33
C SER A 372 -0.48 23.58 -2.54
N LEU A 373 0.00 23.86 -3.77
CA LEU A 373 0.79 25.04 -4.12
C LEU A 373 2.08 25.22 -3.29
N ARG A 374 2.65 24.10 -2.80
CA ARG A 374 3.89 24.07 -2.01
C ARG A 374 5.09 23.98 -2.95
N VAL A 375 5.65 25.14 -3.29
CA VAL A 375 6.68 25.28 -4.33
C VAL A 375 7.92 24.44 -4.06
N GLU A 376 8.58 24.65 -2.93
CA GLU A 376 9.87 23.99 -2.62
C GLU A 376 9.74 22.46 -2.59
N GLU A 377 8.70 21.94 -1.94
CA GLU A 377 8.47 20.49 -1.85
C GLU A 377 8.16 19.88 -3.22
N THR A 378 7.42 20.59 -4.08
CA THR A 378 7.17 20.11 -5.44
C THR A 378 8.47 20.00 -6.22
N LEU A 379 9.33 21.03 -6.16
CA LEU A 379 10.62 21.00 -6.83
C LEU A 379 11.50 19.87 -6.29
N GLN A 380 11.56 19.71 -4.98
CA GLN A 380 12.35 18.66 -4.31
C GLN A 380 11.89 17.25 -4.72
N TYR A 381 10.62 16.92 -4.49
CA TYR A 381 10.10 15.57 -4.74
C TYR A 381 10.06 15.23 -6.23
N THR A 382 9.80 16.21 -7.10
CA THR A 382 9.84 16.00 -8.55
C THR A 382 11.27 15.66 -9.02
N LYS A 383 12.29 16.38 -8.53
CA LYS A 383 13.69 16.06 -8.84
C LYS A 383 14.09 14.68 -8.31
N LEU A 384 13.71 14.35 -7.07
CA LEU A 384 13.94 13.02 -6.49
C LEU A 384 13.30 11.91 -7.34
N PHE A 385 12.07 12.11 -7.81
CA PHE A 385 11.43 11.19 -8.74
C PHE A 385 12.20 11.07 -10.07
N LEU A 386 12.64 12.18 -10.67
CA LEU A 386 13.35 12.16 -11.94
C LEU A 386 14.71 11.44 -11.87
N VAL A 387 15.43 11.56 -10.75
CA VAL A 387 16.73 10.88 -10.60
C VAL A 387 16.60 9.43 -10.15
N THR A 388 15.52 9.06 -9.45
CA THR A 388 15.29 7.68 -8.99
C THR A 388 14.49 6.84 -9.98
N SER A 389 13.77 7.45 -10.92
CA SER A 389 12.99 6.69 -11.90
C SER A 389 13.87 5.85 -12.83
N ALA A 390 13.38 4.67 -13.17
CA ALA A 390 14.05 3.78 -14.12
C ALA A 390 14.07 4.42 -15.54
N PRO A 391 15.08 4.12 -16.38
CA PRO A 391 15.17 4.68 -17.74
C PRO A 391 13.96 4.37 -18.63
N ASN A 392 13.28 3.25 -18.40
CA ASN A 392 12.13 2.77 -19.19
C ASN A 392 10.76 3.20 -18.62
N ILE A 393 10.72 4.13 -17.67
CA ILE A 393 9.45 4.65 -17.15
C ILE A 393 8.63 5.31 -18.28
N GLY A 394 7.30 5.18 -18.21
CA GLY A 394 6.40 5.66 -19.26
C GLY A 394 6.57 7.16 -19.56
N ALA A 395 6.61 7.52 -20.85
CA ALA A 395 6.77 8.90 -21.31
C ALA A 395 5.70 9.86 -20.75
N SER A 396 4.46 9.38 -20.55
CA SER A 396 3.38 10.15 -19.94
C SER A 396 3.69 10.58 -18.50
N VAL A 397 4.32 9.70 -17.71
CA VAL A 397 4.70 10.00 -16.32
C VAL A 397 5.87 10.97 -16.28
N LEU A 398 6.87 10.80 -17.17
CA LEU A 398 7.97 11.77 -17.31
C LEU A 398 7.46 13.14 -17.72
N HIS A 399 6.53 13.20 -18.69
CA HIS A 399 5.85 14.43 -19.05
C HIS A 399 5.21 15.09 -17.82
N CYS A 400 4.45 14.35 -17.01
CA CYS A 400 3.82 14.89 -15.81
C CYS A 400 4.84 15.47 -14.80
N ALA A 401 5.94 14.76 -14.55
CA ALA A 401 6.99 15.24 -13.66
C ALA A 401 7.66 16.53 -14.19
N TRP A 402 8.06 16.55 -15.46
CA TRP A 402 8.65 17.74 -16.08
C TRP A 402 7.67 18.91 -16.12
N THR A 403 6.38 18.66 -16.33
CA THR A 403 5.32 19.68 -16.26
C THR A 403 5.24 20.30 -14.86
N MET A 404 5.18 19.49 -13.79
CA MET A 404 5.19 20.01 -12.41
C MET A 404 6.45 20.84 -12.12
N LEU A 405 7.62 20.35 -12.56
CA LEU A 405 8.88 21.08 -12.40
C LEU A 405 8.88 22.41 -13.16
N SER A 406 8.30 22.44 -14.37
CA SER A 406 8.23 23.64 -15.20
C SER A 406 7.34 24.73 -14.61
N PHE A 407 6.11 24.37 -14.20
CA PHE A 407 5.14 25.34 -13.69
C PHE A 407 5.57 25.94 -12.35
N PHE A 408 6.18 25.14 -11.47
CA PHE A 408 6.63 25.64 -10.18
C PHE A 408 8.03 26.24 -10.24
N GLY A 409 8.86 25.79 -11.19
CA GLY A 409 10.13 26.43 -11.51
C GLY A 409 9.94 27.86 -12.01
N ILE A 410 8.96 28.09 -12.91
CA ILE A 410 8.65 29.45 -13.38
C ILE A 410 8.01 30.31 -12.27
N SER A 411 7.16 29.72 -11.43
CA SER A 411 6.57 30.40 -10.27
C SER A 411 7.66 30.85 -9.27
N ALA A 412 8.68 30.01 -9.04
CA ALA A 412 9.84 30.36 -8.23
C ALA A 412 10.66 31.48 -8.90
N LEU A 413 10.93 31.37 -10.21
CA LEU A 413 11.68 32.38 -10.96
C LEU A 413 11.06 33.78 -10.84
N PHE A 414 9.73 33.90 -10.92
CA PHE A 414 9.07 35.21 -10.87
C PHE A 414 9.16 35.91 -9.50
N LYS A 415 9.49 35.18 -8.42
CA LYS A 415 9.74 35.73 -7.09
C LYS A 415 11.15 36.30 -6.92
N LEU A 416 12.06 35.99 -7.83
CA LEU A 416 13.44 36.47 -7.80
C LEU A 416 13.56 37.93 -8.26
N THR A 417 14.63 38.56 -7.82
CA THR A 417 15.08 39.87 -8.32
C THR A 417 15.47 39.78 -9.80
N GLU A 418 15.49 40.90 -10.51
CA GLU A 418 15.77 40.89 -11.94
C GLU A 418 17.17 40.38 -12.31
N ASP A 419 18.16 40.60 -11.45
CA ASP A 419 19.52 40.07 -11.63
C ASP A 419 19.54 38.54 -11.48
N GLU A 420 18.90 38.01 -10.44
CA GLU A 420 18.76 36.55 -10.21
C GLU A 420 17.96 35.86 -11.33
N VAL A 421 16.94 36.53 -11.89
CA VAL A 421 16.19 36.02 -13.04
C VAL A 421 17.11 35.80 -14.25
N LEU A 422 18.07 36.70 -14.51
CA LEU A 422 19.01 36.55 -15.63
C LEU A 422 19.90 35.31 -15.48
N GLU A 423 20.26 34.96 -14.24
CA GLU A 423 21.08 33.79 -13.93
C GLU A 423 20.28 32.48 -14.00
N ALA A 424 19.08 32.47 -13.42
CA ALA A 424 18.24 31.27 -13.28
C ALA A 424 17.35 30.97 -14.51
N LEU A 425 17.36 31.83 -15.53
CA LEU A 425 16.48 31.74 -16.70
C LEU A 425 16.51 30.39 -17.41
N ALA A 426 17.72 29.87 -17.68
CA ALA A 426 17.88 28.59 -18.38
C ALA A 426 17.24 27.46 -17.55
N SER A 427 17.45 27.48 -16.24
CA SER A 427 16.91 26.48 -15.32
C SER A 427 15.38 26.47 -15.24
N ALA A 428 14.73 27.61 -15.50
CA ALA A 428 13.27 27.70 -15.54
C ALA A 428 12.66 27.31 -16.90
N ILE A 429 13.41 27.43 -18.00
CA ILE A 429 12.94 27.14 -19.36
C ILE A 429 13.16 25.67 -19.74
N SER A 430 14.33 25.09 -19.42
CA SER A 430 14.67 23.71 -19.79
C SER A 430 13.59 22.68 -19.39
N PRO A 431 12.95 22.75 -18.21
CA PRO A 431 11.88 21.82 -17.85
C PRO A 431 10.67 21.84 -18.79
N PHE A 432 10.30 23.01 -19.35
CA PHE A 432 9.23 23.10 -20.35
C PHE A 432 9.61 22.36 -21.64
N ARG A 433 10.87 22.51 -22.09
CA ARG A 433 11.37 21.80 -23.27
C ARG A 433 11.35 20.29 -23.04
N MET A 434 11.76 19.83 -21.86
CA MET A 434 11.69 18.41 -21.49
C MET A 434 10.24 17.90 -21.44
N ALA A 435 9.31 18.67 -20.89
CA ALA A 435 7.89 18.29 -20.87
C ALA A 435 7.31 18.13 -22.28
N LEU A 436 7.63 19.04 -23.21
CA LEU A 436 7.22 18.97 -24.61
C LEU A 436 7.95 17.89 -25.41
N HIS A 437 9.16 17.48 -25.00
CA HIS A 437 9.81 16.34 -25.62
C HIS A 437 9.02 15.05 -25.44
N PHE A 438 8.50 14.81 -24.23
CA PHE A 438 7.71 13.62 -23.93
C PHE A 438 6.25 13.72 -24.41
N CYS A 439 5.70 14.94 -24.52
CA CYS A 439 4.37 15.17 -25.08
C CYS A 439 4.34 16.49 -25.88
N PRO A 440 4.64 16.46 -27.19
CA PRO A 440 4.75 17.67 -28.01
C PRO A 440 3.45 18.47 -28.14
N ASP A 441 2.31 17.79 -28.02
CA ASP A 441 0.97 18.35 -28.22
C ASP A 441 0.24 18.64 -26.89
N SER A 442 0.98 18.74 -25.79
CA SER A 442 0.39 19.14 -24.50
C SER A 442 0.01 20.62 -24.52
N GLN A 443 -1.29 20.89 -24.67
CA GLN A 443 -1.88 22.23 -24.72
C GLN A 443 -1.50 23.06 -23.49
N ASP A 444 -1.65 22.50 -22.29
CA ASP A 444 -1.29 23.14 -21.01
C ASP A 444 0.16 23.63 -21.01
N VAL A 445 1.09 22.77 -21.45
CA VAL A 445 2.53 23.09 -21.44
C VAL A 445 2.85 24.09 -22.54
N LEU A 446 2.32 23.94 -23.76
CA LEU A 446 2.49 24.90 -24.85
C LEU A 446 2.04 26.31 -24.44
N PHE A 447 0.84 26.41 -23.87
CA PHE A 447 0.27 27.67 -23.42
C PHE A 447 1.10 28.31 -22.31
N ASN A 448 1.38 27.56 -21.22
CA ASN A 448 2.13 28.08 -20.08
C ASN A 448 3.58 28.42 -20.45
N PHE A 449 4.20 27.66 -21.36
CA PHE A 449 5.54 27.96 -21.83
C PHE A 449 5.57 29.24 -22.67
N GLY A 450 4.64 29.39 -23.62
CA GLY A 450 4.50 30.62 -24.41
C GLY A 450 4.28 31.84 -23.51
N SER A 451 3.38 31.72 -22.53
CA SER A 451 3.11 32.77 -21.55
C SER A 451 4.33 33.12 -20.71
N ALA A 452 5.07 32.11 -20.23
CA ALA A 452 6.30 32.31 -19.47
C ALA A 452 7.35 33.09 -20.27
N LEU A 453 7.62 32.71 -21.53
CA LEU A 453 8.58 33.41 -22.39
C LEU A 453 8.19 34.87 -22.63
N TYR A 454 6.91 35.12 -22.93
CA TYR A 454 6.39 36.47 -23.12
C TYR A 454 6.55 37.33 -21.85
N GLN A 455 6.20 36.77 -20.69
CA GLN A 455 6.26 37.46 -19.40
C GLN A 455 7.70 37.73 -18.95
N ILE A 456 8.59 36.74 -19.03
CA ILE A 456 10.03 36.88 -18.73
C ILE A 456 10.61 38.00 -19.58
N ARG A 457 10.43 37.94 -20.91
CA ARG A 457 10.95 38.97 -21.80
C ARG A 457 10.40 40.34 -21.43
N SER A 458 9.09 40.44 -21.18
CA SER A 458 8.46 41.70 -20.81
C SER A 458 9.04 42.26 -19.50
N LYS A 459 9.30 41.43 -18.49
CA LYS A 459 9.95 41.81 -17.22
C LYS A 459 11.38 42.31 -17.48
N LEU A 460 12.20 41.53 -18.19
CA LEU A 460 13.61 41.86 -18.45
C LEU A 460 13.78 43.10 -19.34
N VAL A 461 12.96 43.28 -20.38
CA VAL A 461 13.01 44.48 -21.23
C VAL A 461 12.59 45.72 -20.45
N ARG A 462 11.57 45.62 -19.58
CA ARG A 462 11.18 46.73 -18.69
C ARG A 462 12.29 47.06 -17.69
N PHE A 463 12.98 46.06 -17.16
CA PHE A 463 14.13 46.25 -16.30
C PHE A 463 15.27 46.96 -17.03
N GLY A 464 15.63 46.51 -18.24
CA GLY A 464 16.67 47.14 -19.05
C GLY A 464 16.41 48.62 -19.37
N ARG A 465 15.15 49.04 -19.48
CA ARG A 465 14.78 50.47 -19.67
C ARG A 465 15.01 51.35 -18.43
N LYS A 466 15.15 50.74 -17.25
CA LYS A 466 15.43 51.45 -15.98
C LYS A 466 16.92 51.56 -15.69
N LEU A 467 17.76 50.85 -16.45
CA LEU A 467 19.20 50.85 -16.28
C LEU A 467 19.84 52.00 -17.06
N GLU A 468 21.00 52.45 -16.59
CA GLU A 468 21.83 53.41 -17.31
C GLU A 468 22.30 52.82 -18.65
N SER A 469 22.45 53.68 -19.66
CA SER A 469 22.65 53.25 -21.05
C SER A 469 23.92 52.41 -21.30
N ASP A 470 24.91 52.48 -20.40
CA ASP A 470 26.19 51.77 -20.44
C ASP A 470 26.23 50.50 -19.57
N ASP A 471 25.13 50.15 -18.91
CA ASP A 471 25.07 48.98 -18.04
C ASP A 471 25.19 47.67 -18.84
N VAL A 472 26.16 46.82 -18.45
CA VAL A 472 26.44 45.52 -19.07
C VAL A 472 25.21 44.60 -19.11
N ARG A 473 24.29 44.73 -18.14
CA ARG A 473 23.07 43.92 -18.06
C ARG A 473 22.12 44.17 -19.22
N ILE A 474 22.13 45.36 -19.84
CA ILE A 474 21.34 45.63 -21.05
C ILE A 474 21.75 44.68 -22.18
N ARG A 475 23.06 44.45 -22.34
CA ARG A 475 23.58 43.50 -23.34
C ARG A 475 23.14 42.07 -23.02
N TRP A 476 23.23 41.66 -21.75
CA TRP A 476 22.78 40.33 -21.31
C TRP A 476 21.29 40.12 -21.54
N ILE A 477 20.45 41.10 -21.20
CA ILE A 477 19.01 41.10 -21.46
C ILE A 477 18.76 40.91 -22.96
N ARG A 478 19.46 41.66 -23.83
CA ARG A 478 19.29 41.54 -25.28
C ARG A 478 19.63 40.13 -25.79
N ILE A 479 20.74 39.56 -25.31
CA ILE A 479 21.16 38.21 -25.71
C ILE A 479 20.17 37.15 -25.20
N ARG A 480 19.76 37.23 -23.93
CA ARG A 480 18.90 36.25 -23.29
C ARG A 480 17.43 36.32 -23.74
N THR A 481 16.98 37.48 -24.23
CA THR A 481 15.60 37.67 -24.72
C THR A 481 15.45 37.57 -26.24
N ALA A 482 16.56 37.39 -26.97
CA ALA A 482 16.53 37.18 -28.41
C ALA A 482 15.75 35.91 -28.75
N GLY A 483 14.83 35.98 -29.72
CA GLY A 483 14.06 34.81 -30.17
C GLY A 483 12.90 34.41 -29.26
N MET A 484 12.76 34.99 -28.06
CA MET A 484 11.71 34.59 -27.11
C MET A 484 10.29 34.91 -27.59
N LEU A 485 10.10 36.00 -28.34
CA LEU A 485 8.78 36.33 -28.88
C LEU A 485 8.41 35.41 -30.03
N GLU A 486 9.35 35.11 -30.91
CA GLU A 486 9.20 34.22 -32.05
C GLU A 486 8.95 32.78 -31.59
N GLU A 487 9.60 32.35 -30.51
CA GLU A 487 9.29 31.08 -29.87
C GLU A 487 7.92 31.09 -29.18
N SER A 488 7.60 32.14 -28.42
CA SER A 488 6.29 32.30 -27.79
C SER A 488 5.15 32.29 -28.83
N GLN A 489 5.33 32.96 -29.98
CA GLN A 489 4.39 32.96 -31.09
C GLN A 489 4.16 31.54 -31.60
N ARG A 490 5.24 30.80 -31.91
CA ARG A 490 5.15 29.40 -32.38
C ARG A 490 4.42 28.48 -31.39
N LEU A 491 4.68 28.64 -30.09
CA LEU A 491 4.02 27.86 -29.04
C LEU A 491 2.51 28.17 -28.98
N PHE A 492 2.12 29.45 -29.02
CA PHE A 492 0.71 29.83 -29.02
C PHE A 492 -0.02 29.42 -30.30
N SER A 493 0.60 29.55 -31.48
CA SER A 493 0.02 29.07 -32.74
C SER A 493 -0.14 27.55 -32.74
N ARG A 494 0.83 26.80 -32.18
CA ARG A 494 0.69 25.35 -32.03
C ARG A 494 -0.44 25.00 -31.07
N CYS A 495 -0.52 25.68 -29.92
CA CYS A 495 -1.59 25.49 -28.95
C CYS A 495 -2.97 25.75 -29.58
N GLU A 496 -3.14 26.89 -30.24
CA GLU A 496 -4.36 27.28 -30.96
C GLU A 496 -4.79 26.21 -31.97
N SER A 497 -3.86 25.67 -32.76
CA SER A 497 -4.16 24.61 -33.73
C SER A 497 -4.66 23.29 -33.12
N LEU A 498 -4.43 23.08 -31.82
CA LEU A 498 -4.81 21.86 -31.09
C LEU A 498 -6.10 22.06 -30.28
N LEU A 499 -6.50 23.30 -30.01
CA LEU A 499 -7.69 23.63 -29.22
C LEU A 499 -8.95 23.57 -30.08
N SER A 500 -10.07 23.18 -29.47
CA SER A 500 -11.38 23.27 -30.12
C SER A 500 -11.94 24.69 -30.06
N ALA A 501 -12.77 25.07 -31.04
CA ALA A 501 -13.48 26.35 -30.99
C ALA A 501 -14.34 26.46 -29.71
N GLY A 502 -14.27 27.61 -29.03
CA GLY A 502 -14.93 27.83 -27.74
C GLY A 502 -14.16 27.31 -26.51
N ASP A 503 -12.98 26.74 -26.69
CA ASP A 503 -12.11 26.37 -25.55
C ASP A 503 -11.71 27.62 -24.73
N PRO A 504 -11.73 27.57 -23.38
CA PRO A 504 -11.34 28.69 -22.52
C PRO A 504 -9.93 29.25 -22.77
N ASP A 505 -9.00 28.46 -23.30
CA ASP A 505 -7.64 28.91 -23.60
C ASP A 505 -7.46 29.43 -25.04
N MET A 506 -8.46 29.23 -25.91
CA MET A 506 -8.44 29.66 -27.31
C MET A 506 -8.35 31.19 -27.43
N TRP A 507 -9.22 31.91 -26.71
CA TRP A 507 -9.22 33.38 -26.75
C TRP A 507 -7.92 33.95 -26.17
N ARG A 508 -7.31 33.25 -25.20
CA ARG A 508 -6.06 33.63 -24.56
C ARG A 508 -4.87 33.46 -25.51
N CYS A 509 -4.86 32.40 -26.32
CA CYS A 509 -3.87 32.21 -27.38
C CYS A 509 -3.90 33.39 -28.35
N HIS A 510 -5.07 33.75 -28.87
CA HIS A 510 -5.22 34.90 -29.77
C HIS A 510 -4.86 36.24 -29.12
N TYR A 511 -5.19 36.42 -27.84
CA TYR A 511 -4.78 37.60 -27.08
C TYR A 511 -3.25 37.76 -27.01
N PHE A 512 -2.53 36.67 -26.70
CA PHE A 512 -1.06 36.73 -26.68
C PHE A 512 -0.48 36.87 -28.09
N LEU A 513 -1.04 36.20 -29.10
CA LEU A 513 -0.61 36.36 -30.49
C LEU A 513 -0.73 37.82 -30.97
N ALA A 514 -1.83 38.51 -30.65
CA ALA A 514 -1.99 39.94 -30.96
C ALA A 514 -0.90 40.80 -30.30
N LYS A 515 -0.64 40.57 -29.01
CA LYS A 515 0.41 41.29 -28.25
C LYS A 515 1.82 41.01 -28.76
N ILE A 516 2.07 39.81 -29.26
CA ILE A 516 3.35 39.42 -29.83
C ILE A 516 3.53 40.07 -31.21
N ALA A 517 2.51 40.02 -32.06
CA ALA A 517 2.51 40.65 -33.39
C ALA A 517 2.81 42.15 -33.29
N ASP A 518 2.15 42.88 -32.36
CA ASP A 518 2.43 44.30 -32.12
C ASP A 518 3.89 44.55 -31.72
N LYS A 519 4.44 43.73 -30.81
CA LYS A 519 5.84 43.85 -30.36
C LYS A 519 6.88 43.49 -31.43
N LEU A 520 6.52 42.65 -32.39
CA LEU A 520 7.38 42.27 -33.52
C LEU A 520 7.26 43.25 -34.70
N GLY A 521 6.38 44.25 -34.62
CA GLY A 521 6.14 45.19 -35.72
C GLY A 521 5.31 44.58 -36.85
N GLY A 522 4.43 43.63 -36.54
CA GLY A 522 3.44 43.08 -37.46
C GLY A 522 2.49 44.16 -37.99
N SER A 523 1.77 43.85 -39.07
CA SER A 523 0.84 44.81 -39.66
C SER A 523 -0.33 45.09 -38.72
N ILE A 524 -0.91 46.31 -38.77
CA ILE A 524 -2.08 46.66 -37.97
C ILE A 524 -3.24 45.66 -38.24
N ASN A 525 -3.39 45.21 -39.48
CA ASN A 525 -4.41 44.21 -39.85
C ASN A 525 -4.21 42.87 -39.13
N GLU A 526 -2.97 42.39 -39.02
CA GLU A 526 -2.65 41.14 -38.32
C GLU A 526 -2.94 41.24 -36.81
N VAL A 527 -2.55 42.35 -36.19
CA VAL A 527 -2.84 42.63 -34.77
C VAL A 527 -4.36 42.70 -34.53
N MET A 528 -5.08 43.36 -35.44
CA MET A 528 -6.54 43.50 -35.39
C MET A 528 -7.26 42.16 -35.56
N GLU A 529 -6.81 41.31 -36.48
CA GLU A 529 -7.39 39.99 -36.71
C GLU A 529 -7.29 39.12 -35.45
N HIS A 530 -6.13 39.08 -34.80
CA HIS A 530 -5.97 38.33 -33.56
C HIS A 530 -6.78 38.90 -32.40
N HIS A 531 -6.91 40.23 -32.28
CA HIS A 531 -7.80 40.82 -31.28
C HIS A 531 -9.28 40.53 -31.55
N TYR A 532 -9.71 40.56 -32.81
CA TYR A 532 -11.06 40.20 -33.23
C TYR A 532 -11.36 38.73 -32.90
N GLU A 533 -10.46 37.83 -33.27
CA GLU A 533 -10.62 36.40 -32.99
C GLU A 533 -10.62 36.10 -31.49
N SER A 534 -9.75 36.77 -30.72
CA SER A 534 -9.77 36.71 -29.25
C SER A 534 -11.13 37.13 -28.69
N ALA A 535 -11.71 38.24 -29.15
CA ALA A 535 -13.03 38.69 -28.71
C ALA A 535 -14.15 37.69 -29.09
N ARG A 536 -14.10 37.15 -30.31
CA ARG A 536 -15.08 36.16 -30.80
C ARG A 536 -15.04 34.88 -29.98
N GLN A 537 -13.84 34.36 -29.69
CA GLN A 537 -13.67 33.15 -28.88
C GLN A 537 -13.99 33.40 -27.40
N LEU A 538 -13.71 34.60 -26.88
CA LEU A 538 -14.10 34.98 -25.52
C LEU A 538 -15.62 34.97 -25.36
N GLU A 539 -16.36 35.52 -26.32
CA GLU A 539 -17.82 35.45 -26.37
C GLU A 539 -18.31 34.00 -26.49
N ALA A 540 -17.72 33.21 -27.40
CA ALA A 540 -18.09 31.80 -27.61
C ALA A 540 -17.84 30.92 -26.38
N SER A 541 -16.78 31.20 -25.62
CA SER A 541 -16.45 30.50 -24.37
C SER A 541 -17.39 30.85 -23.20
N GLY A 542 -18.27 31.85 -23.37
CA GLY A 542 -19.26 32.26 -22.36
C GLY A 542 -18.65 32.96 -21.14
N VAL A 543 -17.41 33.46 -21.23
CA VAL A 543 -16.74 34.15 -20.13
C VAL A 543 -17.50 35.43 -19.77
N GLN A 544 -18.05 35.47 -18.55
CA GLN A 544 -18.68 36.66 -18.01
C GLN A 544 -17.66 37.53 -17.27
N TYR A 545 -17.65 38.82 -17.58
CA TYR A 545 -16.84 39.78 -16.84
C TYR A 545 -17.24 39.78 -15.36
N PRO A 546 -16.30 39.55 -14.43
CA PRO A 546 -16.61 39.61 -13.01
C PRO A 546 -17.04 41.04 -12.65
N MET A 547 -18.10 41.17 -11.85
CA MET A 547 -18.61 42.48 -11.39
C MET A 547 -17.54 43.37 -10.72
N ARG A 548 -16.44 42.78 -10.25
CA ARG A 548 -15.24 43.47 -9.77
C ARG A 548 -13.99 42.88 -10.44
N VAL A 549 -13.29 43.71 -11.21
CA VAL A 549 -11.98 43.37 -11.79
C VAL A 549 -10.95 43.38 -10.67
N SER A 550 -10.27 42.25 -10.46
CA SER A 550 -9.21 42.14 -9.45
C SER A 550 -7.87 42.26 -10.14
N ALA A 551 -7.07 43.26 -9.77
CA ALA A 551 -5.70 43.39 -10.28
C ALA A 551 -4.78 42.23 -9.86
N LYS A 552 -5.21 41.38 -8.93
CA LYS A 552 -4.47 40.20 -8.48
C LYS A 552 -4.73 38.96 -9.36
N LYS A 553 -5.77 38.97 -10.18
CA LYS A 553 -6.12 37.86 -11.08
C LYS A 553 -5.84 38.29 -12.52
N GLN A 554 -4.78 37.73 -13.09
CA GLN A 554 -4.31 38.07 -14.42
C GLN A 554 -5.42 37.89 -15.48
N GLU A 555 -6.20 36.81 -15.41
CA GLU A 555 -7.35 36.53 -16.28
C GLU A 555 -8.40 37.66 -16.31
N HIS A 556 -8.66 38.31 -15.17
CA HIS A 556 -9.62 39.41 -15.12
C HIS A 556 -9.11 40.63 -15.89
N ILE A 557 -7.80 40.89 -15.85
CA ILE A 557 -7.18 42.00 -16.56
C ILE A 557 -7.17 41.69 -18.06
N GLU A 558 -6.75 40.48 -18.44
CA GLU A 558 -6.63 40.05 -19.84
C GLU A 558 -7.98 40.11 -20.57
N ALA A 559 -9.05 39.61 -19.95
CA ALA A 559 -10.38 39.64 -20.56
C ALA A 559 -10.88 41.08 -20.80
N VAL A 560 -10.57 42.02 -19.90
CA VAL A 560 -10.97 43.45 -20.00
C VAL A 560 -10.09 44.21 -21.01
N GLU A 561 -8.84 43.79 -21.16
CA GLU A 561 -7.93 44.35 -22.16
C GLU A 561 -8.32 44.00 -23.60
N VAL A 562 -8.98 42.87 -23.86
CA VAL A 562 -9.36 42.44 -25.22
C VAL A 562 -10.23 43.49 -25.95
N PRO A 563 -11.39 43.94 -25.40
CA PRO A 563 -12.20 44.97 -26.07
C PRO A 563 -11.52 46.34 -26.16
N THR A 564 -10.75 46.71 -25.12
CA THR A 564 -10.10 48.04 -25.07
C THR A 564 -8.91 48.14 -26.02
N ALA A 565 -8.18 47.04 -26.24
CA ALA A 565 -7.11 46.94 -27.23
C ALA A 565 -7.66 47.04 -28.66
N LEU A 566 -8.77 46.34 -28.96
CA LEU A 566 -9.46 46.43 -30.26
C LEU A 566 -9.89 47.87 -30.57
N ILE A 567 -10.51 48.56 -29.61
CA ILE A 567 -10.94 49.97 -29.78
C ILE A 567 -9.73 50.90 -30.00
N SER A 568 -8.63 50.66 -29.31
CA SER A 568 -7.41 51.48 -29.43
C SER A 568 -6.74 51.29 -30.78
N ALA A 569 -6.64 50.05 -31.26
CA ALA A 569 -6.07 49.73 -32.57
C ALA A 569 -6.95 50.27 -33.73
N LEU A 570 -8.28 50.21 -33.61
CA LEU A 570 -9.20 50.87 -34.56
C LEU A 570 -8.97 52.38 -34.64
N ARG A 571 -8.76 53.05 -33.50
CA ARG A 571 -8.47 54.50 -33.48
C ARG A 571 -7.15 54.87 -34.15
N ILE A 572 -6.15 54.00 -34.10
CA ILE A 572 -4.87 54.21 -34.78
C ILE A 572 -5.06 54.00 -36.28
N PHE A 573 -5.71 52.90 -36.68
CA PHE A 573 -6.01 52.61 -38.08
C PHE A 573 -6.85 53.71 -38.76
N SER A 574 -7.82 54.29 -38.06
CA SER A 574 -8.60 55.43 -38.58
C SER A 574 -7.79 56.71 -38.72
N ARG A 575 -6.73 56.91 -37.92
CA ARG A 575 -5.85 58.08 -38.02
C ARG A 575 -4.81 57.96 -39.13
N ASP A 576 -4.37 56.73 -39.43
CA ASP A 576 -3.36 56.48 -40.47
C ASP A 576 -3.98 56.43 -41.89
N ASN A 577 -5.31 56.35 -42.00
CA ASN A 577 -6.07 56.35 -43.26
C ASN A 577 -6.89 57.64 -43.52
N GLU A 578 -6.70 58.67 -42.70
CA GLU A 578 -7.09 60.07 -42.98
C GLU A 578 -5.88 60.84 -43.53
#